data_AF-F3GJM8-F1
#
_entry.id   AF-F3GJM8-F1
#
_cell.length_a   1.000
_cell.length_b   1.000
_cell.length_c   1.000
_cell.angle_alpha   90.00
_cell.angle_beta   90.00
_cell.angle_gamma   90.00
#
_symmetry.space_group_name_H-M   'P 1'
#
loop_
_entity.id
_entity.type
_entity.pdbx_description
1 polymer ?
#
loop_
_entity_poly.entity_id
_entity_poly.type
_entity_poly.pdbx_seq_one_letter_code
_entity_poly.pdbx_strand_id
1 'polypeptide(L)'
;MTIQLADGRKTFLDFREKAPLAATADMYLDKDGKVIPDLSAKGHLAVGVPGTVSGMEMALSKYGTRKREEVIAPAIKLAEEGFVLGQGDVDMLSSATDVFKADMADSGSIFLNKGEPMQVGQKLVQKDLAKTLKEVSEKGSDGFYKGWVAKALVDSSQAGKGIITQADLDHYKTRELAPIECDYRGYHVVSAPPPSSGGVVICQILNILEGYRMKELGVPFGAGHALSDRGHDAG
;
A
#
# COMPACT_ATOMS: atom_id res chain seq x y z
N MET A 1 2.72 -6.30 -7.06
CA MET A 1 4.03 -6.97 -6.91
C MET A 1 4.45 -7.51 -8.25
N THR A 2 5.56 -7.04 -8.80
CA THR A 2 6.16 -7.58 -10.02
C THR A 2 7.02 -8.79 -9.66
N ILE A 3 6.81 -9.92 -10.33
CA ILE A 3 7.53 -11.17 -10.10
C ILE A 3 8.16 -11.62 -11.41
N GLN A 4 9.46 -11.90 -11.38
CA GLN A 4 10.17 -12.60 -12.46
C GLN A 4 10.67 -13.94 -11.91
N LEU A 5 10.23 -15.03 -12.52
CA LEU A 5 10.59 -16.39 -12.15
C LEU A 5 11.91 -16.80 -12.81
N ALA A 6 12.59 -17.79 -12.22
CA ALA A 6 13.86 -18.31 -12.73
C ALA A 6 13.77 -18.90 -14.14
N ASP A 7 12.58 -19.36 -14.56
CA ASP A 7 12.31 -19.86 -15.91
C ASP A 7 11.98 -18.74 -16.93
N GLY A 8 12.09 -17.48 -16.53
CA GLY A 8 11.86 -16.31 -17.39
C GLY A 8 10.42 -15.84 -17.45
N ARG A 9 9.45 -16.57 -16.87
CA ARG A 9 8.07 -16.08 -16.77
C ARG A 9 8.01 -14.83 -15.90
N LYS A 10 7.14 -13.89 -16.28
CA LYS A 10 6.90 -12.64 -15.56
C LYS A 10 5.42 -12.49 -15.29
N THR A 11 5.08 -11.94 -14.13
CA THR A 11 3.70 -11.69 -13.73
C THR A 11 3.63 -10.49 -12.81
N PHE A 12 2.44 -9.93 -12.66
CA PHE A 12 2.15 -8.88 -11.72
C PHE A 12 0.94 -9.23 -10.86
N LEU A 13 1.13 -9.23 -9.54
CA LEU A 13 0.04 -9.36 -8.57
C LEU A 13 -0.48 -7.98 -8.17
N ASP A 14 -1.68 -7.66 -8.60
CA ASP A 14 -2.42 -6.46 -8.22
C ASP A 14 -3.31 -6.74 -7.01
N PHE A 15 -2.81 -6.35 -5.85
CA PHE A 15 -3.53 -6.33 -4.58
C PHE A 15 -3.79 -4.89 -4.11
N ARG A 16 -3.98 -3.96 -5.05
CA ARG A 16 -4.42 -2.60 -4.73
C ARG A 16 -5.76 -2.65 -3.99
N GLU A 17 -6.00 -1.68 -3.12
CA GLU A 17 -7.29 -1.52 -2.48
C GLU A 17 -8.39 -1.34 -3.52
N LYS A 18 -9.60 -1.79 -3.20
CA LYS A 18 -10.81 -1.51 -4.00
C LYS A 18 -11.65 -0.46 -3.29
N ALA A 19 -12.29 0.41 -4.06
CA ALA A 19 -13.36 1.23 -3.51
C ALA A 19 -14.44 0.31 -2.92
N PRO A 20 -14.98 0.60 -1.73
CA PRO A 20 -16.11 -0.13 -1.19
C PRO A 20 -17.29 -0.11 -2.18
N LEU A 21 -18.13 -1.12 -2.16
CA LEU A 21 -19.29 -1.31 -3.04
C LEU A 21 -20.29 -0.15 -2.94
N ALA A 22 -20.33 0.52 -1.79
CA ALA A 22 -21.17 1.70 -1.55
C ALA A 22 -20.51 3.03 -1.99
N ALA A 23 -19.28 3.01 -2.52
CA ALA A 23 -18.60 4.22 -2.98
C ALA A 23 -19.30 4.81 -4.22
N THR A 24 -19.46 6.13 -4.24
CA THR A 24 -20.03 6.87 -5.37
C THR A 24 -19.01 7.87 -5.92
N ALA A 25 -19.23 8.32 -7.16
CA ALA A 25 -18.31 9.25 -7.82
C ALA A 25 -18.19 10.61 -7.09
N ASP A 26 -19.23 11.00 -6.35
CA ASP A 26 -19.40 12.30 -5.69
C ASP A 26 -19.32 12.22 -4.16
N MET A 27 -18.97 11.07 -3.57
CA MET A 27 -18.95 10.86 -2.11
C MET A 27 -18.02 11.79 -1.31
N TYR A 28 -17.14 12.51 -2.01
CA TYR A 28 -16.22 13.50 -1.43
C TYR A 28 -16.58 14.96 -1.78
N LEU A 29 -17.76 15.18 -2.35
CA LEU A 29 -18.26 16.49 -2.75
C LEU A 29 -19.38 16.94 -1.81
N ASP A 30 -19.47 18.24 -1.57
CA ASP A 30 -20.61 18.85 -0.90
C ASP A 30 -21.81 19.00 -1.88
N LYS A 31 -22.94 19.48 -1.35
CA LYS A 31 -24.17 19.73 -2.12
C LYS A 31 -24.01 20.69 -3.31
N ASP A 32 -22.96 21.53 -3.30
CA ASP A 32 -22.68 22.50 -4.35
C ASP A 32 -21.60 21.97 -5.33
N GLY A 33 -21.20 20.70 -5.18
CA GLY A 33 -20.22 20.02 -6.02
C GLY A 33 -18.76 20.33 -5.69
N LYS A 34 -18.47 20.93 -4.52
CA LYS A 34 -17.11 21.28 -4.12
C LYS A 34 -16.48 20.19 -3.26
N VAL A 35 -15.17 19.98 -3.41
CA VAL A 35 -14.41 19.01 -2.61
C VAL A 35 -14.51 19.36 -1.13
N ILE A 36 -14.87 18.38 -0.31
CA ILE A 36 -14.84 18.48 1.14
C ILE A 36 -13.40 18.26 1.61
N PRO A 37 -12.74 19.25 2.25
CA PRO A 37 -11.35 19.13 2.67
C PRO A 37 -11.13 17.91 3.57
N ASP A 38 -9.99 17.24 3.38
CA ASP A 38 -9.52 16.06 4.12
C ASP A 38 -10.39 14.79 4.05
N LEU A 39 -11.63 14.83 3.55
CA LEU A 39 -12.56 13.70 3.62
C LEU A 39 -12.07 12.45 2.86
N SER A 40 -11.26 12.64 1.81
CA SER A 40 -10.62 11.56 1.04
C SER A 40 -9.21 11.21 1.54
N ALA A 41 -8.71 11.88 2.58
CA ALA A 41 -7.34 11.72 3.08
C ALA A 41 -7.28 11.30 4.56
N LYS A 42 -8.30 11.65 5.35
CA LYS A 42 -8.37 11.41 6.80
C LYS A 42 -9.69 10.73 7.16
N GLY A 43 -9.63 9.88 8.18
CA GLY A 43 -10.79 9.17 8.71
C GLY A 43 -11.23 7.98 7.85
N HIS A 44 -12.27 7.29 8.31
CA HIS A 44 -12.65 5.97 7.81
C HIS A 44 -13.25 5.99 6.40
N LEU A 45 -13.79 7.13 5.95
CA LEU A 45 -14.32 7.24 4.58
C LEU A 45 -13.22 7.21 3.52
N ALA A 46 -12.00 7.64 3.87
CA ALA A 46 -10.83 7.63 2.98
C ALA A 46 -10.23 6.23 2.75
N VAL A 47 -10.74 5.19 3.44
CA VAL A 47 -10.16 3.86 3.45
C VAL A 47 -10.77 2.98 2.36
N GLY A 48 -9.93 2.46 1.47
CA GLY A 48 -10.30 1.40 0.53
C GLY A 48 -10.23 0.01 1.17
N VAL A 49 -10.89 -0.97 0.56
CA VAL A 49 -10.90 -2.37 1.02
C VAL A 49 -9.47 -2.94 0.97
N PRO A 50 -8.84 -3.32 2.10
CA PRO A 50 -7.42 -3.64 2.15
C PRO A 50 -7.05 -4.92 1.38
N GLY A 51 -5.94 -4.86 0.64
CA GLY A 51 -5.54 -5.95 -0.26
C GLY A 51 -4.33 -6.79 0.13
N THR A 52 -3.48 -6.28 1.01
CA THR A 52 -2.14 -6.84 1.28
C THR A 52 -2.16 -8.32 1.66
N VAL A 53 -3.08 -8.74 2.54
CA VAL A 53 -3.15 -10.15 2.99
C VAL A 53 -3.49 -11.06 1.82
N SER A 54 -4.51 -10.73 1.01
CA SER A 54 -4.86 -11.51 -0.19
C SER A 54 -3.68 -11.61 -1.17
N GLY A 55 -2.95 -10.51 -1.36
CA GLY A 55 -1.83 -10.45 -2.29
C GLY A 55 -0.64 -11.30 -1.87
N MET A 56 -0.24 -11.19 -0.60
CA MET A 56 0.86 -11.98 -0.04
C MET A 56 0.51 -13.47 0.00
N GLU A 57 -0.74 -13.81 0.33
CA GLU A 57 -1.23 -15.19 0.32
C GLU A 57 -1.23 -15.80 -1.08
N MET A 58 -1.70 -15.05 -2.09
CA MET A 58 -1.64 -15.50 -3.48
C MET A 58 -0.19 -15.69 -3.95
N ALA A 59 0.71 -14.76 -3.62
CA ALA A 59 2.12 -14.84 -3.95
C ALA A 59 2.77 -16.08 -3.34
N LEU A 60 2.57 -16.29 -2.04
CA LEU A 60 3.12 -17.43 -1.31
C LEU A 60 2.53 -18.75 -1.83
N SER A 61 1.21 -18.83 -2.01
CA SER A 61 0.54 -20.05 -2.45
C SER A 61 0.92 -20.46 -3.87
N LYS A 62 1.17 -19.50 -4.77
CA LYS A 62 1.42 -19.80 -6.19
C LYS A 62 2.90 -19.89 -6.53
N TYR A 63 3.76 -19.12 -5.84
CA TYR A 63 5.18 -18.97 -6.19
C TYR A 63 6.12 -19.22 -5.01
N GLY A 64 5.61 -19.27 -3.79
CA GLY A 64 6.39 -19.55 -2.60
C GLY A 64 6.72 -21.03 -2.44
N THR A 65 7.71 -21.31 -1.60
CA THR A 65 8.15 -22.67 -1.26
C THR A 65 8.12 -22.97 0.24
N ARG A 66 7.84 -21.96 1.06
CA ARG A 66 7.77 -22.06 2.52
C ARG A 66 6.33 -22.08 3.00
N LYS A 67 6.13 -22.60 4.20
CA LYS A 67 4.82 -22.55 4.86
C LYS A 67 4.50 -21.13 5.31
N ARG A 68 3.22 -20.79 5.36
CA ARG A 68 2.74 -19.47 5.79
C ARG A 68 3.23 -19.12 7.20
N GLU A 69 3.10 -20.08 8.10
CA GLU A 69 3.47 -19.96 9.50
C GLU A 69 4.96 -19.62 9.65
N GLU A 70 5.82 -20.17 8.79
CA GLU A 70 7.26 -19.90 8.80
C GLU A 70 7.58 -18.47 8.35
N VAL A 71 6.90 -17.96 7.32
CA VAL A 71 7.20 -16.64 6.76
C VAL A 71 6.61 -15.49 7.58
N ILE A 72 5.50 -15.73 8.29
CA ILE A 72 4.85 -14.71 9.13
C ILE A 72 5.37 -14.70 10.59
N ALA A 73 5.95 -15.80 11.08
CA ALA A 73 6.44 -15.91 12.46
C ALA A 73 7.38 -14.76 12.89
N PRO A 74 8.34 -14.29 12.06
CA PRO A 74 9.18 -13.15 12.44
C PRO A 74 8.38 -11.88 12.72
N ALA A 75 7.32 -11.60 11.94
CA ALA A 75 6.46 -10.44 12.13
C ALA A 75 5.61 -10.57 13.40
N ILE A 76 5.08 -11.77 13.69
CA ILE A 76 4.38 -12.06 14.94
C ILE A 76 5.30 -11.78 16.13
N LYS A 77 6.54 -12.28 16.09
CA LYS A 77 7.53 -12.06 17.15
C LYS A 77 7.82 -10.57 17.37
N LEU A 78 8.04 -9.80 16.30
CA LEU A 78 8.28 -8.36 16.39
C LEU A 78 7.08 -7.61 16.97
N ALA A 79 5.85 -7.99 16.61
CA ALA A 79 4.65 -7.37 17.15
C ALA A 79 4.41 -7.74 18.63
N GLU A 80 4.65 -9.00 19.01
CA GLU A 80 4.39 -9.53 20.35
C GLU A 80 5.45 -9.13 21.37
N GLU A 81 6.73 -9.30 21.01
CA GLU A 81 7.84 -8.97 21.88
C GLU A 81 8.17 -7.48 21.80
N GLY A 82 7.94 -6.85 20.65
CA GLY A 82 8.31 -5.48 20.33
C GLY A 82 9.74 -5.33 19.82
N PHE A 83 10.02 -4.17 19.23
CA PHE A 83 11.35 -3.81 18.74
C PHE A 83 11.78 -2.42 19.24
N VAL A 84 13.08 -2.19 19.31
CA VAL A 84 13.68 -0.93 19.78
C VAL A 84 13.66 0.09 18.63
N LEU A 85 13.13 1.27 18.90
CA LEU A 85 13.00 2.35 17.92
C LEU A 85 14.34 3.04 17.67
N GLY A 86 14.70 3.13 16.40
CA GLY A 86 15.76 4.01 15.91
C GLY A 86 15.25 5.41 15.57
N GLN A 87 16.15 6.29 15.12
CA GLN A 87 15.79 7.67 14.78
C GLN A 87 14.75 7.74 13.66
N GLY A 88 14.90 6.93 12.60
CA GLY A 88 13.95 6.91 11.49
C GLY A 88 12.54 6.47 11.89
N ASP A 89 12.42 5.56 12.86
CA ASP A 89 11.11 5.14 13.38
C ASP A 89 10.44 6.28 14.15
N VAL A 90 11.20 6.98 15.00
CA VAL A 90 10.70 8.12 15.78
C VAL A 90 10.32 9.28 14.88
N ASP A 91 11.12 9.58 13.85
CA ASP A 91 10.81 10.65 12.88
C ASP A 91 9.50 10.34 12.14
N MET A 92 9.31 9.09 11.74
CA MET A 92 8.07 8.64 11.08
C MET A 92 6.87 8.75 12.02
N LEU A 93 6.95 8.22 13.24
CA LEU A 93 5.84 8.29 14.21
C LEU A 93 5.52 9.73 14.59
N SER A 94 6.54 10.58 14.76
CA SER A 94 6.37 11.97 15.16
C SER A 94 5.55 12.77 14.14
N SER A 95 5.61 12.42 12.85
CA SER A 95 4.82 13.06 11.79
C SER A 95 3.30 12.92 11.95
N ALA A 96 2.85 11.97 12.78
CA ALA A 96 1.44 11.69 13.05
C ALA A 96 1.04 11.89 14.51
N THR A 97 1.88 12.53 15.34
CA THR A 97 1.63 12.73 16.77
C THR A 97 0.25 13.33 17.06
N ASP A 98 -0.14 14.38 16.33
CA ASP A 98 -1.42 15.05 16.56
C ASP A 98 -2.61 14.15 16.23
N VAL A 99 -2.46 13.28 15.22
CA VAL A 99 -3.47 12.26 14.88
C VAL A 99 -3.60 11.25 16.00
N PHE A 100 -2.48 10.75 16.52
CA PHE A 100 -2.48 9.79 17.63
C PHE A 100 -3.07 10.40 18.92
N LYS A 101 -2.75 11.67 19.22
CA LYS A 101 -3.31 12.40 20.37
C LYS A 101 -4.82 12.64 20.23
N ALA A 102 -5.33 12.79 19.01
CA ALA A 102 -6.76 12.90 18.76
C ALA A 102 -7.52 11.57 18.93
N ASP A 103 -6.81 10.43 18.92
CA ASP A 103 -7.36 9.09 18.98
C ASP A 103 -6.66 8.24 20.07
N MET A 104 -6.74 8.73 21.31
CA MET A 104 -6.07 8.10 22.47
C MET A 104 -6.59 6.69 22.80
N ALA A 105 -7.82 6.35 22.38
CA ALA A 105 -8.43 5.07 22.65
C ALA A 105 -7.85 3.96 21.76
N ASP A 106 -7.55 4.27 20.50
CA ASP A 106 -7.03 3.30 19.52
C ASP A 106 -5.57 3.61 19.20
N SER A 107 -5.30 4.39 18.14
CA SER A 107 -3.94 4.59 17.63
C SER A 107 -2.98 5.24 18.63
N GLY A 108 -3.46 6.18 19.45
CA GLY A 108 -2.69 6.79 20.53
C GLY A 108 -2.27 5.83 21.63
N SER A 109 -3.05 4.77 21.88
CA SER A 109 -2.69 3.74 22.86
C SER A 109 -1.51 2.87 22.40
N ILE A 110 -1.26 2.82 21.09
CA ILE A 110 -0.22 1.99 20.46
C ILE A 110 1.04 2.82 20.19
N PHE A 111 0.87 4.01 19.61
CA PHE A 111 1.97 4.78 19.03
C PHE A 111 2.44 5.96 19.89
N LEU A 112 1.85 6.15 21.08
CA LEU A 112 2.33 7.11 22.08
C LEU A 112 2.76 6.39 23.37
N ASN A 113 3.79 6.92 24.02
CA ASN A 113 4.21 6.51 25.34
C ASN A 113 3.58 7.41 26.40
N LYS A 114 2.53 6.91 27.07
CA LYS A 114 1.78 7.66 28.10
C LYS A 114 1.25 9.02 27.58
N GLY A 115 0.80 9.04 26.33
CA GLY A 115 0.29 10.25 25.67
C GLY A 115 1.35 11.16 25.07
N GLU A 116 2.64 10.83 25.19
CA GLU A 116 3.72 11.57 24.55
C GLU A 116 4.36 10.79 23.39
N PRO A 117 4.99 11.48 22.42
CA PRO A 117 5.71 10.83 21.34
C PRO A 117 6.73 9.80 21.83
N MET A 118 6.82 8.69 21.10
CA MET A 118 7.86 7.69 21.33
C MET A 118 9.26 8.30 21.12
N GLN A 119 10.25 7.79 21.86
CA GLN A 119 11.64 8.25 21.77
C GLN A 119 12.59 7.13 21.34
N VAL A 120 13.76 7.51 20.82
CA VAL A 120 14.81 6.56 20.43
C VAL A 120 15.20 5.70 21.62
N GLY A 121 15.39 4.41 21.38
CA GLY A 121 15.69 3.43 22.42
C GLY A 121 14.46 2.91 23.16
N GLN A 122 13.29 3.51 23.00
CA GLN A 122 12.04 2.94 23.51
C GLN A 122 11.61 1.73 22.67
N LYS A 123 10.80 0.85 23.27
CA LYS A 123 10.31 -0.37 22.64
C LYS A 123 8.87 -0.20 22.22
N LEU A 124 8.57 -0.41 20.93
CA LEU A 124 7.20 -0.45 20.42
C LEU A 124 6.69 -1.89 20.45
N VAL A 125 5.58 -2.13 21.16
CA VAL A 125 4.92 -3.45 21.27
C VAL A 125 3.49 -3.32 20.72
N GLN A 126 3.07 -4.25 19.86
CA GLN A 126 1.79 -4.19 19.15
C GLN A 126 1.04 -5.51 19.35
N LYS A 127 0.50 -5.74 20.55
CA LYS A 127 -0.13 -7.03 20.92
C LYS A 127 -1.36 -7.37 20.06
N ASP A 128 -2.18 -6.38 19.74
CA ASP A 128 -3.36 -6.60 18.91
C ASP A 128 -2.97 -6.91 17.46
N LEU A 129 -1.92 -6.28 16.94
CA LEU A 129 -1.33 -6.66 15.65
C LEU A 129 -0.79 -8.10 15.70
N ALA A 130 -0.11 -8.50 16.78
CA ALA A 130 0.37 -9.87 16.93
C ALA A 130 -0.78 -10.88 16.91
N LYS A 131 -1.91 -10.56 17.57
CA LYS A 131 -3.12 -11.39 17.55
C LYS A 131 -3.71 -11.51 16.14
N THR A 132 -3.79 -10.39 15.40
CA THR A 132 -4.23 -10.38 14.00
C THR A 132 -3.30 -11.20 13.09
N LEU A 133 -1.97 -11.05 13.25
CA LEU A 133 -1.00 -11.81 12.47
C LEU A 133 -1.05 -13.32 12.79
N LYS A 134 -1.31 -13.71 14.05
CA LYS A 134 -1.55 -15.12 14.42
C LYS A 134 -2.80 -15.67 13.73
N GLU A 135 -3.89 -14.91 13.68
CA GLU A 135 -5.11 -15.31 12.98
C GLU A 135 -4.85 -15.54 11.48
N VAL A 136 -4.10 -14.63 10.84
CA VAL A 136 -3.68 -14.78 9.43
C VAL A 136 -2.73 -15.97 9.25
N SER A 137 -1.81 -16.20 10.18
CA SER A 137 -0.92 -17.36 10.16
C SER A 137 -1.71 -18.67 10.12
N GLU A 138 -2.74 -18.80 10.96
CA GLU A 138 -3.52 -20.02 11.11
C GLU A 138 -4.55 -20.21 9.97
N LYS A 139 -5.20 -19.13 9.53
CA LYS A 139 -6.36 -19.20 8.62
C LYS A 139 -6.11 -18.61 7.24
N GLY A 140 -4.94 -18.04 6.99
CA GLY A 140 -4.59 -17.38 5.74
C GLY A 140 -5.44 -16.15 5.49
N SER A 141 -5.90 -16.00 4.25
CA SER A 141 -6.79 -14.90 3.86
C SER A 141 -8.05 -14.83 4.74
N ASP A 142 -8.65 -15.98 5.09
CA ASP A 142 -9.85 -16.00 5.92
C ASP A 142 -9.60 -15.46 7.33
N GLY A 143 -8.34 -15.46 7.81
CA GLY A 143 -7.98 -14.85 9.09
C GLY A 143 -8.04 -13.32 9.10
N PHE A 144 -8.09 -12.68 7.92
CA PHE A 144 -8.23 -11.23 7.79
C PHE A 144 -9.62 -10.83 7.25
N TYR A 145 -10.08 -11.50 6.20
CA TYR A 145 -11.31 -11.14 5.49
C TYR A 145 -12.57 -11.75 6.11
N LYS A 146 -12.44 -12.66 7.09
CA LYS A 146 -13.56 -13.24 7.84
C LYS A 146 -13.27 -13.24 9.34
N GLY A 147 -14.23 -13.73 10.12
CA GLY A 147 -14.08 -13.91 11.56
C GLY A 147 -13.94 -12.58 12.33
N TRP A 148 -13.19 -12.61 13.42
CA TRP A 148 -13.14 -11.49 14.36
C TRP A 148 -12.35 -10.28 13.81
N VAL A 149 -11.35 -10.49 12.95
CA VAL A 149 -10.58 -9.40 12.33
C VAL A 149 -11.45 -8.62 11.35
N ALA A 150 -12.16 -9.33 10.47
CA ALA A 150 -13.12 -8.71 9.55
C ALA A 150 -14.22 -7.96 10.28
N LYS A 151 -14.77 -8.56 11.34
CA LYS A 151 -15.77 -7.91 12.18
C LYS A 151 -15.21 -6.63 12.82
N ALA A 152 -14.01 -6.67 13.39
CA ALA A 152 -13.38 -5.49 14.01
C ALA A 152 -13.14 -4.37 12.99
N LEU A 153 -12.75 -4.71 11.76
CA LEU A 153 -12.59 -3.76 10.67
C LEU A 153 -13.92 -3.09 10.30
N VAL A 154 -14.98 -3.89 10.09
CA VAL A 154 -16.31 -3.39 9.73
C VAL A 154 -16.91 -2.53 10.86
N ASP A 155 -16.79 -2.99 12.11
CA ASP A 155 -17.26 -2.24 13.28
C ASP A 155 -16.53 -0.90 13.41
N SER A 156 -15.21 -0.87 13.21
CA SER A 156 -14.42 0.37 13.22
C SER A 156 -14.83 1.31 12.08
N SER A 157 -15.00 0.77 10.87
CA SER A 157 -15.48 1.55 9.71
C SER A 157 -16.82 2.21 10.03
N GLN A 158 -17.80 1.46 10.54
CA GLN A 158 -19.12 2.00 10.89
C GLN A 158 -19.05 3.05 11.99
N ALA A 159 -18.29 2.80 13.06
CA ALA A 159 -18.11 3.75 14.15
C ALA A 159 -17.52 5.09 13.67
N GLY A 160 -16.61 5.03 12.68
CA GLY A 160 -16.00 6.20 12.05
C GLY A 160 -16.74 6.77 10.84
N LYS A 161 -17.99 6.33 10.58
CA LYS A 161 -18.80 6.73 9.40
C LYS A 161 -18.15 6.38 8.05
N GLY A 162 -17.27 5.39 8.04
CA GLY A 162 -16.81 4.73 6.82
C GLY A 162 -17.88 3.82 6.22
N ILE A 163 -17.57 3.27 5.04
CA ILE A 163 -18.54 2.53 4.22
C ILE A 163 -18.06 1.11 3.87
N ILE A 164 -17.04 0.59 4.56
CA ILE A 164 -16.59 -0.80 4.36
C ILE A 164 -17.56 -1.73 5.11
N THR A 165 -18.00 -2.77 4.40
CA THR A 165 -18.89 -3.81 4.89
C THR A 165 -18.25 -5.20 4.79
N GLN A 166 -18.90 -6.21 5.39
CA GLN A 166 -18.44 -7.59 5.22
C GLN A 166 -18.51 -8.04 3.75
N ALA A 167 -19.50 -7.58 2.98
CA ALA A 167 -19.61 -7.91 1.56
C ALA A 167 -18.41 -7.39 0.76
N ASP A 168 -17.87 -6.23 1.13
CA ASP A 168 -16.64 -5.70 0.53
C ASP A 168 -15.44 -6.63 0.74
N LEU A 169 -15.28 -7.11 1.97
CA LEU A 169 -14.20 -8.03 2.36
C LEU A 169 -14.35 -9.38 1.65
N ASP A 170 -15.58 -9.92 1.59
CA ASP A 170 -15.88 -11.19 0.94
C ASP A 170 -15.63 -11.15 -0.58
N HIS A 171 -15.85 -10.00 -1.21
CA HIS A 171 -15.62 -9.78 -2.64
C HIS A 171 -14.16 -9.41 -2.98
N TYR A 172 -13.33 -9.10 -1.98
CA TYR A 172 -11.94 -8.72 -2.23
C TYR A 172 -11.14 -9.90 -2.77
N LYS A 173 -10.47 -9.70 -3.90
CA LYS A 173 -9.53 -10.66 -4.49
C LYS A 173 -8.43 -9.93 -5.22
N THR A 174 -7.20 -10.38 -4.98
CA THR A 174 -6.01 -10.03 -5.78
C THR A 174 -6.22 -10.46 -7.22
N ARG A 175 -5.77 -9.62 -8.16
CA ARG A 175 -5.73 -9.94 -9.59
C ARG A 175 -4.31 -10.27 -9.99
N GLU A 176 -4.17 -11.20 -10.92
CA GLU A 176 -2.90 -11.46 -11.57
C GLU A 176 -2.97 -10.97 -13.01
N LEU A 177 -1.98 -10.17 -13.40
CA LEU A 177 -1.95 -9.44 -14.66
C LEU A 177 -0.60 -9.68 -15.34
N ALA A 178 -0.58 -9.59 -16.67
CA ALA A 178 0.69 -9.44 -17.39
C ALA A 178 1.33 -8.09 -17.00
N PRO A 179 2.64 -8.04 -16.75
CA PRO A 179 3.32 -6.78 -16.48
C PRO A 179 3.36 -5.90 -17.74
N ILE A 180 3.68 -4.62 -17.55
CA ILE A 180 4.08 -3.74 -18.65
C ILE A 180 5.56 -3.98 -18.92
N GLU A 181 5.89 -4.17 -20.19
CA GLU A 181 7.24 -4.45 -20.64
C GLU A 181 7.63 -3.49 -21.77
N CYS A 182 8.89 -3.07 -21.79
CA CYS A 182 9.49 -2.29 -22.87
C CYS A 182 10.99 -2.54 -22.91
N ASP A 183 11.61 -2.23 -24.05
CA ASP A 183 13.05 -2.30 -24.22
C ASP A 183 13.63 -0.89 -24.25
N TYR A 184 14.83 -0.73 -23.70
CA TYR A 184 15.57 0.52 -23.75
C TYR A 184 17.06 0.22 -23.89
N ARG A 185 17.62 0.48 -25.08
CA ARG A 185 19.06 0.35 -25.36
C ARG A 185 19.67 -1.01 -24.96
N GLY A 186 18.96 -2.10 -25.29
CA GLY A 186 19.38 -3.47 -24.99
C GLY A 186 19.03 -3.96 -23.58
N TYR A 187 18.41 -3.12 -22.75
CA TYR A 187 17.82 -3.53 -21.47
C TYR A 187 16.34 -3.80 -21.64
N HIS A 188 15.88 -4.86 -21.00
CA HIS A 188 14.47 -5.21 -20.96
C HIS A 188 13.87 -4.81 -19.61
N VAL A 189 12.89 -3.90 -19.63
CA VAL A 189 12.27 -3.31 -18.44
C VAL A 189 10.92 -3.95 -18.20
N VAL A 190 10.70 -4.44 -16.98
CA VAL A 190 9.45 -5.09 -16.55
C VAL A 190 8.87 -4.29 -15.38
N SER A 191 7.63 -3.84 -15.49
CA SER A 191 7.02 -2.93 -14.51
C SER A 191 5.52 -3.18 -14.33
N ALA A 192 4.93 -2.43 -13.41
CA ALA A 192 3.53 -2.56 -13.02
C ALA A 192 2.57 -2.10 -14.15
N PRO A 193 1.54 -2.90 -14.48
CA PRO A 193 0.45 -2.47 -15.36
C PRO A 193 -0.58 -1.61 -14.62
N PRO A 194 -1.56 -1.04 -15.34
CA PRO A 194 -2.78 -0.53 -14.73
C PRO A 194 -3.36 -1.55 -13.72
N PRO A 195 -3.73 -1.13 -12.50
CA PRO A 195 -4.12 0.23 -12.11
C PRO A 195 -2.96 1.16 -11.74
N SER A 196 -1.70 0.71 -11.78
CA SER A 196 -0.55 1.61 -11.66
C SER A 196 -0.31 2.33 -12.99
N SER A 197 -0.08 3.64 -12.93
CA SER A 197 0.41 4.41 -14.07
C SER A 197 1.92 4.26 -14.27
N GLY A 198 2.66 3.82 -13.24
CA GLY A 198 4.11 3.89 -13.20
C GLY A 198 4.79 3.16 -14.35
N GLY A 199 4.43 1.90 -14.61
CA GLY A 199 5.07 1.13 -15.68
C GLY A 199 4.82 1.70 -17.07
N VAL A 200 3.59 2.15 -17.34
CA VAL A 200 3.23 2.79 -18.62
C VAL A 200 4.02 4.07 -18.83
N VAL A 201 4.07 4.95 -17.82
CA VAL A 201 4.78 6.24 -17.90
C VAL A 201 6.28 6.03 -18.03
N ILE A 202 6.87 5.09 -17.28
CA ILE A 202 8.30 4.74 -17.40
C ILE A 202 8.60 4.27 -18.81
N CYS A 203 7.85 3.31 -19.34
CA CYS A 203 8.09 2.81 -20.69
C CYS A 203 7.88 3.88 -21.76
N GLN A 204 6.88 4.76 -21.60
CA GLN A 204 6.67 5.88 -22.49
C GLN A 204 7.87 6.85 -22.48
N ILE A 205 8.37 7.21 -21.29
CA ILE A 205 9.54 8.09 -21.15
C ILE A 205 10.77 7.43 -21.78
N LEU A 206 11.04 6.15 -21.49
CA LEU A 206 12.18 5.44 -22.04
C LEU A 206 12.13 5.37 -23.58
N ASN A 207 10.95 5.12 -24.15
CA ASN A 207 10.76 5.13 -25.60
C ASN A 207 11.02 6.51 -26.22
N ILE A 208 10.63 7.60 -25.55
CA ILE A 208 10.97 8.96 -25.99
C ILE A 208 12.48 9.18 -25.91
N LEU A 209 13.09 8.85 -24.76
CA LEU A 209 14.52 9.02 -24.53
C LEU A 209 15.39 8.15 -25.44
N GLU A 210 14.86 7.06 -26.00
CA GLU A 210 15.58 6.22 -26.97
C GLU A 210 16.00 7.00 -28.21
N GLY A 211 15.18 7.96 -28.65
CA GLY A 211 15.46 8.85 -29.77
C GLY A 211 16.60 9.86 -29.53
N TYR A 212 17.06 10.03 -28.29
CA TYR A 212 18.09 10.99 -27.93
C TYR A 212 19.43 10.30 -27.65
N ARG A 213 20.55 10.98 -27.84
CA ARG A 213 21.87 10.43 -27.45
C ARG A 213 22.15 10.76 -25.99
N MET A 214 21.42 10.12 -25.07
CA MET A 214 21.48 10.41 -23.62
C MET A 214 22.91 10.38 -23.04
N LYS A 215 23.79 9.52 -23.57
CA LYS A 215 25.20 9.47 -23.16
C LYS A 215 25.98 10.74 -23.51
N GLU A 216 25.69 11.34 -24.68
CA GLU A 216 26.32 12.57 -25.15
C GLU A 216 25.73 13.81 -24.47
N LEU A 217 24.44 13.77 -24.14
CA LEU A 217 23.77 14.80 -23.33
C LEU A 217 24.28 14.82 -21.87
N GLY A 218 24.90 13.74 -21.41
CA GLY A 218 25.35 13.55 -20.03
C GLY A 218 24.18 13.43 -19.04
N VAL A 219 24.50 13.40 -17.75
CA VAL A 219 23.52 13.68 -16.70
C VAL A 219 23.74 15.13 -16.24
N PRO A 220 22.97 16.14 -16.70
CA PRO A 220 22.98 17.41 -15.97
C PRO A 220 21.57 17.99 -15.82
N PHE A 221 21.46 19.12 -15.12
CA PHE A 221 20.31 20.03 -15.06
C PHE A 221 19.59 20.30 -16.42
N GLY A 222 20.13 19.87 -17.57
CA GLY A 222 19.47 19.87 -18.89
C GLY A 222 18.63 18.63 -19.26
N ALA A 223 18.69 17.53 -18.50
CA ALA A 223 17.75 16.40 -18.68
C ALA A 223 16.30 16.78 -18.30
N GLY A 224 16.12 17.88 -17.55
CA GLY A 224 14.82 18.44 -17.22
C GLY A 224 14.04 18.91 -18.45
N HIS A 225 14.68 19.53 -19.44
CA HIS A 225 14.00 20.06 -20.65
C HIS A 225 13.46 18.94 -21.55
N ALA A 226 14.28 17.90 -21.79
CA ALA A 226 13.83 16.74 -22.57
C ALA A 226 12.71 15.94 -21.89
N LEU A 227 12.58 16.04 -20.56
CA LEU A 227 11.50 15.44 -19.77
C LEU A 227 10.28 16.37 -19.61
N SER A 228 10.40 17.69 -19.85
CA SER A 228 9.33 18.68 -19.63
C SER A 228 8.59 19.14 -20.89
N ASP A 229 9.20 19.06 -22.08
CA ASP A 229 8.73 19.78 -23.27
C ASP A 229 7.63 19.06 -24.10
N ARG A 230 6.51 18.70 -23.46
CA ARG A 230 5.26 18.35 -24.17
C ARG A 230 4.14 19.37 -23.99
N GLY A 231 4.49 20.64 -23.80
CA GLY A 231 3.51 21.70 -23.56
C GLY A 231 3.48 22.87 -24.54
N HIS A 232 4.47 23.05 -25.43
CA HIS A 232 4.65 24.38 -26.05
C HIS A 232 4.80 24.48 -27.58
N ASP A 233 4.78 23.40 -28.34
CA ASP A 233 4.83 23.51 -29.82
C ASP A 233 3.61 22.83 -30.46
N ALA A 234 2.48 23.52 -30.36
CA ALA A 234 1.35 23.40 -31.28
C ALA A 234 0.76 24.81 -31.47
N GLY A 235 1.38 25.57 -32.37
CA GLY A 235 0.97 26.89 -32.84
C GLY A 235 1.65 27.21 -34.15
#